data_AF-A0A8T2UGM0-F1
#
_entry.id   AF-A0A8T2UGM0-F1
#
_cell.length_a   1.000
_cell.length_b   1.000
_cell.length_c   1.000
_cell.angle_alpha   90.00
_cell.angle_beta   90.00
_cell.angle_gamma   90.00
#
_symmetry.space_group_name_H-M   'P 1'
#
loop_
_entity.id
_entity.type
_entity.pdbx_description
1 polymer ?
#
loop_
_entity_poly.entity_id
_entity_poly.type
_entity_poly.pdbx_seq_one_letter_code
_entity_poly.pdbx_strand_id
1 'polypeptide(L)'
;MFGALLGTLQRFVAEDEQLSSSEAFTRRSDSLRRAELKAQEESERLRQREREERAEKRRRDLSLRARIAAKAEEKQLELLFIHWTEHQSKLSKFLRTTAEPPIYYIPANFTEEMQKVLDDQQKDFEEWKKNRREELTKYQKDLTEWHLTNVEAEIERWNNRRNAAKLAVSEGTEKGSEEAAIGEGPQQHIEKVQDEEDEVEEDFMADDDILGVDQKDQEGDREARGVVEYGTADDDAHVR
;
A
#
# COMPACT_ATOMS: atom_id res chain seq x y z
N MET A 1 -48.84 48.51 6.70
CA MET A 1 -47.68 48.62 5.79
C MET A 1 -47.42 47.33 4.98
N PHE A 2 -47.92 46.15 5.38
CA PHE A 2 -47.69 44.88 4.66
C PHE A 2 -48.56 44.64 3.40
N GLY A 3 -49.74 45.27 3.30
CA GLY A 3 -50.69 45.03 2.19
C GLY A 3 -50.24 45.56 0.82
N ALA A 4 -49.44 46.64 0.78
CA ALA A 4 -48.89 47.16 -0.47
C ALA A 4 -47.82 46.24 -1.07
N LEU A 5 -47.05 45.56 -0.22
CA LEU A 5 -45.99 44.63 -0.62
C LEU A 5 -46.58 43.32 -1.18
N LEU A 6 -47.67 42.83 -0.59
CA LEU A 6 -48.36 41.61 -1.03
C LEU A 6 -48.97 41.79 -2.44
N GLY A 7 -49.57 42.96 -2.71
CA GLY A 7 -50.14 43.29 -4.02
C GLY A 7 -49.09 43.47 -5.11
N THR A 8 -47.90 43.98 -4.78
CA THR A 8 -46.77 44.01 -5.72
C THR A 8 -46.21 42.62 -5.97
N LEU A 9 -46.14 41.75 -4.96
CA LEU A 9 -45.66 40.37 -5.10
C LEU A 9 -46.57 39.58 -6.05
N GLN A 10 -47.89 39.70 -5.87
CA GLN A 10 -48.88 39.04 -6.73
C GLN A 10 -48.79 39.51 -8.19
N ARG A 11 -48.44 40.79 -8.40
CA ARG A 11 -48.23 41.35 -9.73
C ARG A 11 -46.94 40.84 -10.38
N PHE A 12 -45.86 40.68 -9.62
CA PHE A 12 -44.63 40.04 -10.11
C PHE A 12 -44.87 38.59 -10.52
N VAL A 13 -45.65 37.84 -9.74
CA VAL A 13 -46.01 36.45 -10.08
C VAL A 13 -46.80 36.39 -11.40
N ALA A 14 -47.81 37.24 -11.58
CA ALA A 14 -48.60 37.28 -12.81
C ALA A 14 -47.80 37.76 -14.03
N GLU A 15 -46.87 38.69 -13.85
CA GLU A 15 -45.98 39.17 -14.92
C GLU A 15 -44.92 38.10 -15.28
N ASP A 16 -44.42 37.32 -14.32
CA ASP A 16 -43.47 36.22 -14.55
C ASP A 16 -44.13 35.01 -15.25
N GLU A 17 -45.39 34.71 -14.94
CA GLU A 17 -46.20 33.72 -15.68
C GLU A 17 -46.40 34.11 -17.15
N GLN A 18 -46.60 35.41 -17.43
CA GLN A 18 -46.73 35.89 -18.81
C GLN A 18 -45.39 35.84 -19.56
N LEU A 19 -44.28 36.21 -18.90
CA LEU A 19 -42.95 36.20 -19.49
C LEU A 19 -42.42 34.78 -19.72
N SER A 20 -42.75 33.85 -18.82
CA SER A 20 -42.37 32.43 -18.94
C SER A 20 -43.09 31.70 -20.08
N SER A 21 -44.26 32.19 -20.50
CA SER A 21 -44.98 31.68 -21.69
C SER A 21 -44.36 32.10 -23.03
N SER A 22 -43.39 33.02 -23.03
CA SER A 22 -42.74 33.50 -24.25
C SER A 22 -41.74 32.49 -24.81
N GLU A 23 -41.78 32.26 -26.14
CA GLU A 23 -40.86 31.35 -26.85
C GLU A 23 -39.37 31.73 -26.66
N ALA A 24 -39.08 33.01 -26.43
CA ALA A 24 -37.72 33.47 -26.14
C ALA A 24 -37.25 33.04 -24.73
N PHE A 25 -38.18 32.95 -23.77
CA PHE A 25 -37.89 32.46 -22.42
C PHE A 25 -37.66 30.96 -22.42
N THR A 26 -38.50 30.18 -23.10
CA THR A 26 -38.35 28.72 -23.20
C THR A 26 -37.01 28.33 -23.81
N ARG A 27 -36.62 28.95 -24.94
CA ARG A 27 -35.30 28.71 -25.57
C ARG A 27 -34.12 29.04 -24.67
N ARG A 28 -34.19 30.13 -23.89
CA ARG A 28 -33.15 30.49 -22.92
C ARG A 28 -33.10 29.48 -21.77
N SER A 29 -34.25 29.13 -21.20
CA SER A 29 -34.32 28.14 -20.12
C SER A 29 -33.82 26.76 -20.56
N ASP A 30 -34.13 26.32 -21.78
CA ASP A 30 -33.63 25.07 -22.34
C ASP A 30 -32.12 25.12 -22.56
N SER A 31 -31.59 26.26 -23.02
CA SER A 31 -30.15 26.44 -23.17
C SER A 31 -29.40 26.42 -21.84
N LEU A 32 -29.99 27.01 -20.78
CA LEU A 32 -29.44 26.98 -19.43
C LEU A 32 -29.47 25.57 -18.86
N ARG A 33 -30.61 24.88 -18.96
CA ARG A 33 -30.76 23.49 -18.50
C ARG A 33 -29.77 22.55 -19.20
N ARG A 34 -29.55 22.72 -20.51
CA ARG A 34 -28.55 21.94 -21.26
C ARG A 34 -27.12 22.26 -20.82
N ALA A 35 -26.82 23.51 -20.48
CA ALA A 35 -25.52 23.90 -19.97
C ALA A 35 -25.28 23.34 -18.56
N GLU A 36 -26.28 23.38 -17.69
CA GLU A 36 -26.24 22.79 -16.34
C GLU A 36 -26.05 21.28 -16.40
N LEU A 37 -26.79 20.56 -17.25
CA LEU A 37 -26.62 19.12 -17.43
C LEU A 37 -25.20 18.77 -17.90
N LYS A 38 -24.65 19.52 -18.86
CA LYS A 38 -23.27 19.31 -19.31
C LYS A 38 -22.26 19.57 -18.20
N ALA A 39 -22.46 20.63 -17.40
CA ALA A 39 -21.59 20.92 -16.27
C ALA A 39 -21.66 19.83 -15.19
N GLN A 40 -22.85 19.30 -14.92
CA GLN A 40 -23.05 18.16 -14.01
C GLN A 40 -22.34 16.91 -14.54
N GLU A 41 -22.57 16.52 -15.79
CA GLU A 41 -21.90 15.37 -16.42
C GLU A 41 -20.37 15.50 -16.41
N GLU A 42 -19.83 16.69 -16.71
CA GLU A 42 -18.38 16.93 -16.66
C GLU A 42 -17.83 16.84 -15.23
N SER A 43 -18.54 17.39 -14.25
CA SER A 43 -18.16 17.30 -12.83
C SER A 43 -18.19 15.87 -12.32
N GLU A 44 -19.21 15.08 -12.67
CA GLU A 44 -19.33 13.67 -12.31
C GLU A 44 -18.22 12.84 -12.95
N ARG A 45 -17.90 13.09 -14.22
CA ARG A 45 -16.77 12.45 -14.91
C ARG A 45 -15.44 12.74 -14.23
N LEU A 46 -15.21 13.98 -13.80
CA LEU A 46 -13.99 14.34 -13.06
C LEU A 46 -13.94 13.65 -11.70
N ARG A 47 -15.04 13.66 -10.94
CA ARG A 47 -15.16 12.93 -9.66
C ARG A 47 -14.90 11.43 -9.84
N GLN A 48 -15.39 10.83 -10.93
CA GLN A 48 -15.13 9.41 -11.24
C GLN A 48 -13.65 9.16 -11.54
N ARG A 49 -13.02 9.98 -12.38
CA ARG A 49 -11.59 9.86 -12.71
C ARG A 49 -10.69 9.97 -11.48
N GLU A 50 -10.92 10.96 -10.61
CA GLU A 50 -10.11 11.10 -9.39
C GLU A 50 -10.26 9.89 -8.46
N ARG A 51 -11.47 9.34 -8.35
CA ARG A 51 -11.73 8.13 -7.55
C ARG A 51 -11.02 6.91 -8.15
N GLU A 52 -11.01 6.79 -9.47
CA GLU A 52 -10.28 5.73 -10.19
C GLU A 52 -8.77 5.87 -9.97
N GLU A 53 -8.21 7.08 -10.15
CA GLU A 53 -6.79 7.35 -9.92
C GLU A 53 -6.36 7.03 -8.48
N ARG A 54 -7.17 7.43 -7.48
CA ARG A 54 -6.94 7.11 -6.07
C ARG A 54 -7.00 5.60 -5.80
N ALA A 55 -7.94 4.89 -6.42
CA ALA A 55 -8.05 3.44 -6.28
C ALA A 55 -6.86 2.73 -6.94
N GLU A 56 -6.43 3.19 -8.11
CA GLU A 56 -5.26 2.64 -8.80
C GLU A 56 -3.97 2.91 -8.02
N LYS A 57 -3.78 4.11 -7.46
CA LYS A 57 -2.62 4.43 -6.62
C LYS A 57 -2.55 3.47 -5.43
N ARG A 58 -3.65 3.31 -4.69
CA ARG A 58 -3.72 2.38 -3.56
C ARG A 58 -3.45 0.93 -3.98
N ARG A 59 -4.00 0.47 -5.11
CA ARG A 59 -3.72 -0.86 -5.65
C ARG A 59 -2.23 -1.06 -5.95
N ARG A 60 -1.58 -0.07 -6.56
CA ARG A 60 -0.14 -0.09 -6.84
C ARG A 60 0.65 -0.16 -5.54
N ASP A 61 0.33 0.70 -4.58
CA ASP A 61 1.02 0.79 -3.30
C ASP A 61 0.91 -0.51 -2.50
N LEU A 62 -0.29 -1.11 -2.39
CA LEU A 62 -0.50 -2.40 -1.74
C LEU A 62 0.30 -3.52 -2.42
N SER A 63 0.26 -3.58 -3.76
CA SER A 63 1.00 -4.59 -4.52
C SER A 63 2.52 -4.45 -4.35
N LEU A 64 3.01 -3.20 -4.24
CA LEU A 64 4.41 -2.90 -4.07
C LEU A 64 4.86 -3.25 -2.65
N ARG A 65 4.06 -2.92 -1.63
CA ARG A 65 4.31 -3.29 -0.23
C ARG A 65 4.42 -4.81 -0.08
N ALA A 66 3.46 -5.56 -0.62
CA ALA A 66 3.49 -7.02 -0.55
C ALA A 66 4.68 -7.63 -1.28
N ARG A 67 5.07 -7.08 -2.44
CA ARG A 67 6.28 -7.53 -3.14
C ARG A 67 7.55 -7.24 -2.35
N ILE A 68 7.63 -6.10 -1.68
CA ILE A 68 8.77 -5.75 -0.82
C ILE A 68 8.81 -6.68 0.39
N ALA A 69 7.68 -6.92 1.05
CA ALA A 69 7.57 -7.84 2.18
C ALA A 69 7.99 -9.26 1.80
N ALA A 70 7.44 -9.80 0.71
CA ALA A 70 7.82 -11.11 0.18
C ALA A 70 9.34 -11.19 -0.08
N LYS A 71 9.91 -10.19 -0.75
CA LYS A 71 11.36 -10.15 -1.00
C LYS A 71 12.18 -10.04 0.28
N ALA A 72 11.74 -9.28 1.27
CA ALA A 72 12.46 -9.15 2.53
C ALA A 72 12.54 -10.50 3.26
N GLU A 73 11.43 -11.20 3.34
CA GLU A 73 11.35 -12.53 3.96
C GLU A 73 12.10 -13.60 3.14
N GLU A 74 12.01 -13.57 1.80
CA GLU A 74 12.86 -14.42 0.93
C GLU A 74 14.34 -14.28 1.26
N LYS A 75 14.82 -13.03 1.44
CA LYS A 75 16.22 -12.75 1.78
C LYS A 75 16.56 -13.20 3.19
N GLN A 76 15.67 -13.07 4.16
CA GLN A 76 15.87 -13.60 5.50
C GLN A 76 16.07 -15.12 5.47
N LEU A 77 15.24 -15.84 4.71
CA LEU A 77 15.37 -17.30 4.57
C LEU A 77 16.70 -17.70 3.88
N GLU A 78 17.14 -16.94 2.87
CA GLU A 78 18.45 -17.14 2.23
C GLU A 78 19.62 -16.91 3.20
N LEU A 79 19.56 -15.86 4.01
CA LEU A 79 20.58 -15.60 5.03
C LEU A 79 20.67 -16.74 6.05
N LEU A 80 19.52 -17.24 6.51
CA LEU A 80 19.47 -18.40 7.41
C LEU A 80 20.05 -19.65 6.75
N PHE A 81 19.74 -19.89 5.47
CA PHE A 81 20.29 -21.00 4.71
C PHE A 81 21.81 -20.90 4.57
N ILE A 82 22.35 -19.71 4.27
CA ILE A 82 23.79 -19.47 4.20
C ILE A 82 24.43 -19.76 5.55
N HIS A 83 23.93 -19.18 6.64
CA HIS A 83 24.50 -19.38 7.97
C HIS A 83 24.48 -20.86 8.39
N TRP A 84 23.37 -21.56 8.13
CA TRP A 84 23.26 -22.98 8.44
C TRP A 84 24.20 -23.84 7.59
N THR A 85 24.29 -23.58 6.28
CA THR A 85 25.18 -24.33 5.40
C THR A 85 26.65 -24.06 5.68
N GLU A 86 27.01 -22.85 6.09
CA GLU A 86 28.36 -22.51 6.56
C GLU A 86 28.70 -23.27 7.83
N HIS A 87 27.78 -23.32 8.80
CA HIS A 87 27.97 -24.09 10.03
C HIS A 87 28.17 -25.58 9.72
N GLN A 88 27.30 -26.16 8.88
CA GLN A 88 27.37 -27.57 8.54
C GLN A 88 28.58 -27.91 7.66
N SER A 89 29.03 -26.99 6.80
CA SER A 89 30.27 -27.11 6.02
C SER A 89 31.53 -27.10 6.90
N LYS A 90 31.49 -26.39 8.04
CA LYS A 90 32.56 -26.50 9.05
C LYS A 90 32.53 -27.87 9.72
N LEU A 91 31.35 -28.39 10.03
CA LEU A 91 31.16 -29.70 10.68
C LEU A 91 31.48 -30.90 9.77
N SER A 92 31.31 -30.77 8.44
CA SER A 92 31.59 -31.85 7.48
C SER A 92 33.07 -32.27 7.41
N LYS A 93 33.97 -31.49 8.02
CA LYS A 93 35.40 -31.81 8.14
C LYS A 93 35.72 -32.77 9.28
N PHE A 94 34.75 -33.06 10.14
CA PHE A 94 34.91 -33.88 11.33
C PHE A 94 34.11 -35.18 11.18
N LEU A 95 34.62 -36.28 11.75
CA LEU A 95 33.87 -37.53 11.80
C LEU A 95 32.74 -37.41 12.82
N ARG A 96 31.54 -37.85 12.44
CA ARG A 96 30.35 -37.88 13.27
C ARG A 96 30.16 -39.24 13.95
N THR A 97 29.89 -39.26 15.26
CA THR A 97 29.47 -40.47 16.00
C THR A 97 27.98 -40.80 15.81
N THR A 98 27.58 -42.03 16.10
CA THR A 98 26.18 -42.49 16.10
C THR A 98 25.41 -42.17 17.39
N ALA A 99 26.02 -41.44 18.32
CA ALA A 99 25.39 -41.07 19.59
C ALA A 99 24.36 -39.94 19.40
N GLU A 100 23.40 -39.85 20.31
CA GLU A 100 22.51 -38.69 20.45
C GLU A 100 22.89 -37.93 21.74
N PRO A 101 23.43 -36.70 21.66
CA PRO A 101 23.72 -35.91 20.46
C PRO A 101 24.99 -36.36 19.70
N PRO A 102 25.06 -36.14 18.37
CA PRO A 102 26.24 -36.50 17.58
C PRO A 102 27.47 -35.72 18.03
N ILE A 103 28.58 -36.42 18.21
CA ILE A 103 29.87 -35.82 18.58
C ILE A 103 30.76 -35.79 17.34
N TYR A 104 31.33 -34.62 17.09
CA TYR A 104 32.27 -34.38 15.98
C TYR A 104 33.71 -34.44 16.50
N TYR A 105 34.55 -35.27 15.87
CA TYR A 105 35.93 -35.46 16.30
C TYR A 105 36.87 -35.71 15.13
N ILE A 106 38.17 -35.52 15.37
CA ILE A 106 39.25 -35.89 14.46
C ILE A 106 40.15 -36.90 15.20
N PRO A 107 40.25 -38.15 14.72
CA PRO A 107 41.17 -39.13 15.29
C PRO A 107 42.64 -38.69 15.11
N ALA A 108 43.51 -39.10 16.04
CA ALA A 108 44.96 -38.84 15.93
C ALA A 108 45.61 -39.62 14.78
N ASN A 109 45.12 -40.83 14.48
CA ASN A 109 45.57 -41.67 13.37
C ASN A 109 44.46 -41.80 12.35
N PHE A 110 44.72 -41.34 11.13
CA PHE A 110 43.73 -41.32 10.06
C PHE A 110 43.90 -42.56 9.16
N THR A 111 42.93 -43.46 9.17
CA THR A 111 42.91 -44.70 8.38
C THR A 111 42.11 -44.51 7.09
N GLU A 112 42.40 -45.30 6.04
CA GLU A 112 41.67 -45.25 4.76
C GLU A 112 40.15 -45.49 4.91
N GLU A 113 39.73 -46.30 5.89
CA GLU A 113 38.31 -46.51 6.18
C GLU A 113 37.63 -45.23 6.69
N MET A 114 38.35 -44.43 7.49
CA MET A 114 37.85 -43.17 8.01
C MET A 114 37.75 -42.10 6.91
N GLN A 115 38.63 -42.16 5.89
CA GLN A 115 38.51 -41.35 4.69
C GLN A 115 37.21 -41.64 3.93
N LYS A 116 36.91 -42.93 3.72
CA LYS A 116 35.67 -43.34 3.05
C LYS A 116 34.43 -42.87 3.82
N VAL A 117 34.43 -43.00 5.14
CA VAL A 117 33.33 -42.50 5.99
C VAL A 117 33.17 -40.98 5.86
N LEU A 118 34.27 -40.24 5.79
CA LEU A 118 34.24 -38.79 5.62
C LEU A 118 33.72 -38.39 4.22
N ASP A 119 34.15 -39.09 3.18
CA ASP A 119 33.67 -38.88 1.81
C ASP A 119 32.16 -39.16 1.69
N ASP A 120 31.68 -40.22 2.32
CA ASP A 120 30.25 -40.55 2.33
C ASP A 120 29.44 -39.52 3.12
N GLN A 121 29.96 -39.04 4.28
CA GLN A 121 29.35 -37.93 5.03
C GLN A 121 29.30 -36.63 4.21
N GLN A 122 30.31 -36.38 3.38
CA GLN A 122 30.33 -35.23 2.49
C GLN A 122 29.29 -35.34 1.37
N LYS A 123 29.12 -36.53 0.77
CA LYS A 123 28.05 -36.78 -0.21
C LYS A 123 26.67 -36.60 0.41
N ASP A 124 26.44 -37.17 1.59
CA ASP A 124 25.18 -37.01 2.34
C ASP A 124 24.89 -35.53 2.60
N PHE A 125 25.91 -34.74 2.95
CA PHE A 125 25.77 -33.30 3.13
C PHE A 125 25.45 -32.56 1.84
N GLU A 126 26.04 -32.94 0.71
CA GLU A 126 25.75 -32.36 -0.60
C GLU A 126 24.32 -32.66 -1.06
N GLU A 127 23.84 -33.88 -0.86
CA GLU A 127 22.45 -34.27 -1.13
C GLU A 127 21.49 -33.51 -0.22
N TRP A 128 21.78 -33.44 1.08
CA TRP A 128 21.00 -32.65 2.03
C TRP A 128 20.96 -31.17 1.62
N LYS A 129 22.09 -30.59 1.18
CA LYS A 129 22.18 -29.19 0.74
C LYS A 129 21.35 -28.95 -0.53
N LYS A 130 21.30 -29.90 -1.46
CA LYS A 130 20.45 -29.83 -2.67
C LYS A 130 18.97 -29.88 -2.29
N ASN A 131 18.56 -30.89 -1.51
CA ASN A 131 17.18 -31.03 -1.04
C ASN A 131 16.72 -29.78 -0.28
N ARG A 132 17.56 -29.26 0.62
CA ARG A 132 17.22 -28.07 1.39
C ARG A 132 17.11 -26.81 0.53
N ARG A 133 17.90 -26.70 -0.54
CA ARG A 133 17.78 -25.61 -1.51
C ARG A 133 16.48 -25.72 -2.32
N GLU A 134 16.07 -26.92 -2.69
CA GLU A 134 14.80 -27.14 -3.37
C GLU A 134 13.60 -26.81 -2.48
N GLU A 135 13.64 -27.23 -1.21
CA GLU A 135 12.65 -26.84 -0.20
C GLU A 135 12.59 -25.32 -0.04
N LEU A 136 13.74 -24.65 0.12
CA LEU A 136 13.82 -23.20 0.22
C LEU A 136 13.18 -22.52 -1.00
N THR A 137 13.44 -23.03 -2.20
CA THR A 137 12.86 -22.51 -3.44
C THR A 137 11.34 -22.68 -3.48
N LYS A 138 10.81 -23.79 -2.95
CA LYS A 138 9.36 -24.00 -2.81
C LYS A 138 8.76 -23.00 -1.82
N TYR A 139 9.35 -22.88 -0.63
CA TYR A 139 8.90 -21.92 0.38
C TYR A 139 8.92 -20.48 -0.13
N GLN A 140 9.93 -20.08 -0.91
CA GLN A 140 9.97 -18.75 -1.54
C GLN A 140 8.77 -18.53 -2.46
N LYS A 141 8.42 -19.51 -3.29
CA LYS A 141 7.23 -19.42 -4.16
C LYS A 141 5.95 -19.33 -3.35
N ASP A 142 5.75 -20.25 -2.41
CA ASP A 142 4.56 -20.28 -1.56
C ASP A 142 4.39 -18.95 -0.81
N LEU A 143 5.50 -18.37 -0.36
CA LEU A 143 5.51 -17.08 0.31
C LEU A 143 5.09 -15.93 -0.63
N THR A 144 5.65 -15.88 -1.84
CA THR A 144 5.24 -14.87 -2.82
C THR A 144 3.76 -14.98 -3.19
N GLU A 145 3.26 -16.20 -3.33
CA GLU A 145 1.85 -16.47 -3.62
C GLU A 145 0.97 -16.07 -2.45
N TRP A 146 1.37 -16.37 -1.21
CA TRP A 146 0.67 -15.94 -0.01
C TRP A 146 0.56 -14.40 0.10
N HIS A 147 1.65 -13.68 -0.13
CA HIS A 147 1.63 -12.21 -0.11
C HIS A 147 0.75 -11.62 -1.23
N LEU A 148 0.78 -12.18 -2.44
CA LEU A 148 -0.04 -11.71 -3.56
C LEU A 148 -1.53 -12.01 -3.35
N THR A 149 -1.87 -13.22 -2.91
CA THR A 149 -3.26 -13.62 -2.63
C THR A 149 -3.86 -12.79 -1.48
N ASN A 150 -3.05 -12.43 -0.47
CA ASN A 150 -3.50 -11.55 0.60
C ASN A 150 -3.84 -10.14 0.08
N VAL A 151 -3.05 -9.58 -0.84
CA VAL A 151 -3.35 -8.29 -1.50
C VAL A 151 -4.62 -8.37 -2.33
N GLU A 152 -4.80 -9.44 -3.09
CA GLU A 152 -6.03 -9.66 -3.88
C GLU A 152 -7.26 -9.72 -2.97
N ALA A 153 -7.18 -10.48 -1.87
CA ALA A 153 -8.23 -10.55 -0.87
C ALA A 153 -8.51 -9.19 -0.21
N GLU A 154 -7.49 -8.38 0.05
CA GLU A 154 -7.65 -7.04 0.62
C GLU A 154 -8.36 -6.08 -0.35
N ILE A 155 -7.98 -6.12 -1.64
CA ILE A 155 -8.63 -5.35 -2.70
C ILE A 155 -10.10 -5.78 -2.86
N GLU A 156 -10.39 -7.07 -2.83
CA GLU A 156 -11.75 -7.59 -2.89
C GLU A 156 -12.59 -7.14 -1.68
N ARG A 157 -12.04 -7.22 -0.47
CA ARG A 157 -12.71 -6.72 0.74
C ARG A 157 -13.03 -5.23 0.62
N TRP A 158 -12.11 -4.43 0.09
CA TRP A 158 -12.36 -3.01 -0.14
C TRP A 158 -13.46 -2.77 -1.18
N ASN A 159 -13.44 -3.48 -2.30
CA ASN A 159 -14.49 -3.40 -3.32
C ASN A 159 -15.86 -3.80 -2.75
N ASN A 160 -15.91 -4.84 -1.93
CA ASN A 160 -17.14 -5.30 -1.28
C ASN A 160 -17.67 -4.27 -0.29
N ARG A 161 -16.80 -3.65 0.54
CA ARG A 161 -17.19 -2.53 1.41
C ARG A 161 -17.76 -1.36 0.61
N ARG A 162 -17.11 -1.01 -0.50
CA ARG A 162 -17.58 0.06 -1.39
C ARG A 162 -18.93 -0.25 -2.04
N ASN A 163 -19.13 -1.47 -2.53
CA ASN A 163 -20.37 -1.89 -3.16
C ASN A 163 -21.52 -1.97 -2.13
N ALA A 164 -21.25 -2.42 -0.91
CA ALA A 164 -22.21 -2.42 0.18
C ALA A 164 -22.64 -1.00 0.57
N ALA A 165 -21.70 -0.05 0.67
CA ALA A 165 -22.00 1.36 0.94
C ALA A 165 -22.88 1.98 -0.16
N LYS A 166 -22.56 1.73 -1.44
CA LYS A 166 -23.39 2.19 -2.57
C LYS A 166 -24.81 1.62 -2.51
N LEU A 167 -24.97 0.34 -2.19
CA LEU A 167 -26.27 -0.32 -2.09
C LEU A 167 -27.12 0.26 -0.93
N ALA A 168 -26.48 0.53 0.21
CA ALA A 168 -27.14 1.15 1.36
C ALA A 168 -27.61 2.59 1.06
N VAL A 169 -26.80 3.37 0.32
CA VAL A 169 -27.20 4.70 -0.13
C VAL A 169 -28.39 4.64 -1.10
N SER A 170 -28.40 3.72 -2.07
CA SER A 170 -29.56 3.58 -2.97
C SER A 170 -30.83 3.17 -2.23
N GLU A 171 -30.75 2.24 -1.27
CA GLU A 171 -31.91 1.76 -0.52
C GLU A 171 -32.45 2.83 0.46
N GLY A 172 -31.57 3.65 1.05
CA GLY A 172 -31.96 4.81 1.86
C GLY A 172 -32.63 5.92 1.02
N THR A 173 -32.19 6.08 -0.23
CA THR A 173 -32.78 7.05 -1.17
C THR A 173 -34.16 6.60 -1.67
N GLU A 174 -34.36 5.30 -1.89
CA GLU A 174 -35.65 4.73 -2.28
C GLU A 174 -36.70 4.87 -1.15
N LYS A 175 -36.35 4.56 0.10
CA LYS A 175 -37.25 4.72 1.26
C LYS A 175 -37.62 6.19 1.52
N GLY A 176 -36.71 7.14 1.29
CA GLY A 176 -37.00 8.57 1.39
C GLY A 176 -37.87 9.11 0.25
N SER A 177 -37.94 8.41 -0.89
CA SER A 177 -38.78 8.80 -2.03
C SER A 177 -40.20 8.21 -1.98
N GLU A 178 -40.42 7.09 -1.27
CA GLU A 178 -41.76 6.53 -1.05
C GLU A 178 -42.56 7.29 0.01
N GLU A 179 -41.91 7.87 1.03
CA GLU A 179 -42.59 8.75 2.01
C GLU A 179 -42.86 10.17 1.48
N ALA A 180 -42.18 10.60 0.42
CA ALA A 180 -42.36 11.93 -0.18
C ALA A 180 -43.51 12.01 -1.21
N ALA A 181 -44.26 10.93 -1.44
CA ALA A 181 -45.36 10.89 -2.42
C ALA A 181 -46.75 11.22 -1.82
N ILE A 182 -46.86 11.50 -0.51
CA ILE A 182 -48.12 11.86 0.15
C ILE A 182 -47.93 13.13 1.00
N GLY A 183 -47.94 14.30 0.37
CA GLY A 183 -48.05 15.58 1.11
C GLY A 183 -47.51 16.83 0.41
N GLU A 184 -48.40 17.53 -0.29
CA GLU A 184 -48.53 19.00 -0.42
C GLU A 184 -47.29 19.94 -0.50
N GLY A 185 -47.21 20.70 -1.60
CA GLY A 185 -46.97 22.16 -1.56
C GLY A 185 -45.60 22.71 -2.04
N PRO A 186 -45.55 23.75 -2.91
CA PRO A 186 -44.30 24.28 -3.47
C PRO A 186 -43.74 25.49 -2.69
N GLN A 187 -42.46 25.47 -2.35
CA GLN A 187 -41.43 26.48 -2.70
C GLN A 187 -40.22 26.48 -1.73
N GLN A 188 -39.06 26.13 -2.33
CA GLN A 188 -37.78 26.84 -2.27
C GLN A 188 -37.14 27.12 -0.90
N HIS A 189 -36.23 26.22 -0.52
CA HIS A 189 -34.91 26.61 -0.05
C HIS A 189 -33.90 25.58 -0.61
N ILE A 190 -33.20 25.93 -1.70
CA ILE A 190 -32.02 25.17 -2.13
C ILE A 190 -30.92 25.56 -1.14
N GLU A 191 -30.91 24.89 0.01
CA GLU A 191 -29.70 24.77 0.79
C GLU A 191 -28.70 24.03 -0.10
N LYS A 192 -27.60 24.70 -0.43
CA LYS A 192 -26.42 24.03 -0.95
C LYS A 192 -26.09 22.95 0.07
N VAL A 193 -26.44 21.71 -0.24
CA VAL A 193 -25.81 20.55 0.36
C VAL A 193 -24.35 20.67 -0.06
N GLN A 194 -23.56 21.29 0.80
CA GLN A 194 -22.13 21.04 0.85
C GLN A 194 -22.05 19.52 0.98
N ASP A 195 -21.61 18.85 -0.10
CA ASP A 195 -21.07 17.49 -0.05
C ASP A 195 -19.82 17.55 0.85
N GLU A 196 -20.00 17.81 2.14
CA GLU A 196 -19.06 17.47 3.20
C GLU A 196 -19.25 15.97 3.45
N GLU A 197 -18.96 15.18 2.42
CA GLU A 197 -18.39 13.86 2.65
C GLU A 197 -16.95 14.12 3.12
N ASP A 198 -16.82 14.59 4.37
CA ASP A 198 -15.68 14.22 5.19
C ASP A 198 -15.77 12.70 5.34
N GLU A 199 -15.35 12.00 4.28
CA GLU A 199 -14.88 10.63 4.33
C GLU A 199 -13.74 10.71 5.33
N VAL A 200 -14.06 10.42 6.59
CA VAL A 200 -13.11 10.31 7.68
C VAL A 200 -12.07 9.31 7.17
N GLU A 201 -10.98 9.84 6.63
CA GLU A 201 -9.78 9.10 6.37
C GLU A 201 -9.37 8.59 7.74
N GLU A 202 -9.79 7.36 8.07
CA GLU A 202 -9.05 6.56 9.02
C GLU A 202 -7.68 6.39 8.42
N ASP A 203 -6.84 7.36 8.78
CA ASP A 203 -5.41 7.42 8.65
C ASP A 203 -4.87 6.12 9.23
N PHE A 204 -4.76 5.08 8.39
CA PHE A 204 -4.09 3.83 8.71
C PHE A 204 -2.57 4.09 8.69
N MET A 205 -2.14 4.99 9.57
CA MET A 205 -0.78 5.08 10.11
C MET A 205 -0.67 4.26 11.40
N ALA A 206 -1.29 3.08 11.42
CA ALA A 206 -1.06 2.07 12.45
C ALA A 206 -0.14 1.00 11.86
N ASP A 207 1.15 1.19 12.14
CA ASP A 207 2.20 0.17 12.36
C ASP A 207 3.53 0.66 11.77
N ASP A 208 4.05 1.76 12.33
CA ASP A 208 5.48 2.05 12.37
C ASP A 208 5.96 2.01 13.83
N ASP A 209 5.56 0.94 14.56
CA ASP A 209 6.27 0.50 15.76
C ASP A 209 7.52 -0.28 15.31
N ILE A 210 8.44 0.42 14.64
CA ILE A 210 9.84 0.01 14.61
C ILE A 210 10.38 0.25 16.01
N LEU A 211 10.59 -0.87 16.70
CA LEU A 211 11.33 -1.01 17.95
C LEU A 211 12.56 -0.09 17.96
N GLY A 212 12.44 1.05 18.65
CA GLY A 212 13.55 1.88 19.06
C GLY A 212 14.41 1.09 20.05
N VAL A 213 15.42 0.41 19.51
CA VAL A 213 16.50 -0.22 20.27
C VAL A 213 17.12 0.84 21.17
N ASP A 214 16.98 0.62 22.47
CA ASP A 214 17.57 1.40 23.57
C ASP A 214 19.11 1.32 23.45
N GLN A 215 19.72 2.29 22.76
CA GLN A 215 21.17 2.52 22.79
C GLN A 215 21.48 3.45 23.96
N LYS A 216 21.60 2.86 25.15
CA LYS A 216 22.53 3.36 26.15
C LYS A 216 23.89 2.70 25.92
N ASP A 217 24.92 3.53 26.03
CA ASP A 217 26.35 3.22 26.18
C ASP A 217 27.21 3.53 24.94
N GLN A 218 27.76 4.75 24.92
CA GLN A 218 29.21 5.03 24.91
C GLN A 218 29.49 6.44 24.37
N GLU A 219 29.57 7.41 25.28
CA GLU A 219 30.28 8.67 25.03
C GLU A 219 31.47 8.71 25.99
N GLY A 220 32.67 8.61 25.43
CA GLY A 220 33.94 8.59 26.16
C GLY A 220 35.14 8.47 25.22
N ASP A 221 35.80 9.60 25.00
CA ASP A 221 37.15 9.79 24.46
C ASP A 221 37.47 9.43 23.00
N ARG A 222 37.50 10.47 22.16
CA ARG A 222 38.52 10.59 21.09
C ARG A 222 39.03 12.04 20.98
N GLU A 223 39.91 12.43 21.90
CA GLU A 223 40.99 13.35 21.56
C GLU A 223 42.18 12.55 21.01
N ALA A 224 42.50 12.70 19.72
CA ALA A 224 43.87 12.61 19.21
C ALA A 224 43.93 12.94 17.70
N ARG A 225 44.31 14.20 17.43
CA ARG A 225 45.29 14.64 16.42
C ARG A 225 45.34 13.96 15.05
N GLY A 226 45.04 14.75 14.02
CA GLY A 226 45.55 14.58 12.66
C GLY A 226 45.45 15.91 11.90
N VAL A 227 46.52 16.70 11.98
CA VAL A 227 46.67 18.04 11.38
C VAL A 227 46.58 17.95 9.86
N VAL A 228 45.73 18.78 9.26
CA VAL A 228 45.71 19.06 7.81
C VAL A 228 46.63 20.26 7.58
N GLU A 229 47.78 20.04 6.96
CA GLU A 229 48.71 21.09 6.57
C GLU A 229 48.74 21.21 5.03
N TYR A 230 48.42 22.40 4.53
CA TYR A 230 48.52 22.78 3.13
C TYR A 230 49.98 23.13 2.82
N GLY A 231 50.55 22.49 1.80
CA GLY A 231 51.89 22.79 1.29
C GLY A 231 51.90 22.94 -0.22
N THR A 232 51.91 24.20 -0.68
CA THR A 232 52.35 24.66 -1.99
C THR A 232 53.83 24.36 -2.21
N ALA A 233 54.21 23.82 -3.38
CA ALA A 233 55.51 24.06 -4.00
C ALA A 233 55.45 23.74 -5.51
N ASP A 234 55.74 24.76 -6.30
CA ASP A 234 56.07 24.72 -7.72
C ASP A 234 57.40 23.97 -7.98
N ASP A 235 57.66 23.75 -9.29
CA ASP A 235 58.92 23.44 -9.94
C ASP A 235 59.48 22.00 -9.82
N ASP A 236 59.37 21.24 -10.91
CA ASP A 236 60.55 21.11 -11.80
C ASP A 236 60.22 20.40 -13.12
N ALA A 237 60.48 21.12 -14.20
CA ALA A 237 60.58 20.61 -15.55
C ALA A 237 62.01 20.09 -15.78
N HIS A 238 62.20 18.83 -16.17
CA HIS A 238 63.30 18.36 -17.02
C HIS A 238 62.95 16.97 -17.57
N VAL A 239 62.64 16.86 -18.87
CA VAL A 239 63.58 16.46 -19.94
C VAL A 239 64.27 15.13 -19.65
N ARG A 240 63.73 14.05 -20.23
CA ARG A 240 64.43 13.17 -21.19
C ARG A 240 63.47 12.21 -21.86
#